data_AF-A0A094WNF3-F1
#
_entry.id   AF-A0A094WNF3-F1
#
_cell.length_a   1.000
_cell.length_b   1.000
_cell.length_c   1.000
_cell.angle_alpha   90.00
_cell.angle_beta   90.00
_cell.angle_gamma   90.00
#
_symmetry.space_group_name_H-M   'P 1'
#
loop_
_entity.id
_entity.type
_entity.pdbx_description
1 polymer ?
#
loop_
_entity_poly.entity_id
_entity_poly.type
_entity_poly.pdbx_seq_one_letter_code
_entity_poly.pdbx_strand_id
1 'polypeptide(L)'
;MKLSDFRVQIPLWNAVLMIFLMIFMYGVVYYTDIFFYRMDEFVQIIDGEVVTNWNIPALYAIIIGFVLITLFLIIYATRIIKHNNENPSQKIDALSLIKQAEFLEDDEMLQKVTERATKKVYILYTQAVPLLIMLMMFPLNRYFFITFGFLIIIAHNLIFYRDVYKYIKGTYKFSHQNKKAPQKRVTKKPVIITTVAVLLIISSLVTFRLFQIHQNQEENLAKFEACLNEGATAIYQTESLFSLSTVTCEKEDY
;
A
#
# COMPACT_ATOMS: atom_id res chain seq x y z
N MET A 1 7.36 27.80 -18.39
CA MET A 1 7.92 26.81 -17.44
C MET A 1 8.80 25.81 -18.20
N LYS A 2 9.98 25.45 -17.70
CA LYS A 2 10.86 24.45 -18.34
C LYS A 2 10.61 23.06 -17.73
N LEU A 3 10.84 21.99 -18.48
CA LEU A 3 10.78 20.61 -17.96
C LEU A 3 11.81 20.32 -16.86
N SER A 4 12.92 21.06 -16.85
CA SER A 4 13.95 20.99 -15.84
C SER A 4 13.58 21.70 -14.53
N ASP A 5 12.44 22.40 -14.50
CA ASP A 5 11.96 23.09 -13.30
C ASP A 5 11.64 22.07 -12.20
N PHE A 6 12.18 22.31 -11.02
CA PHE A 6 12.05 21.40 -9.88
C PHE A 6 10.59 21.23 -9.46
N ARG A 7 9.76 22.27 -9.59
CA ARG A 7 8.33 22.24 -9.22
C ARG A 7 7.54 21.19 -10.00
N VAL A 8 7.89 20.99 -11.26
CA VAL A 8 7.27 19.99 -12.14
C VAL A 8 7.63 18.58 -11.69
N GLN A 9 8.80 18.41 -11.08
CA GLN A 9 9.34 17.13 -10.68
C GLN A 9 8.88 16.71 -9.27
N ILE A 10 8.32 17.61 -8.45
CA ILE A 10 7.87 17.32 -7.08
C ILE A 10 7.00 16.06 -6.97
N PRO A 11 6.01 15.81 -7.86
CA PRO A 11 5.23 14.56 -7.79
C PRO A 11 6.09 13.30 -7.97
N LEU A 12 7.13 13.36 -8.79
CA LEU A 12 8.07 12.25 -8.95
C LEU A 12 8.90 12.03 -7.68
N TRP A 13 9.35 13.10 -7.03
CA TRP A 13 10.05 13.02 -5.74
C TRP A 13 9.16 12.37 -4.67
N ASN A 14 7.88 12.74 -4.60
CA ASN A 14 6.91 12.09 -3.72
C ASN A 14 6.76 10.60 -4.02
N ALA A 15 6.66 10.20 -5.29
CA ALA A 15 6.57 8.79 -5.65
C ALA A 15 7.80 7.99 -5.18
N VAL A 16 9.01 8.56 -5.32
CA VAL A 16 10.25 7.92 -4.83
C VAL A 16 10.25 7.80 -3.30
N LEU A 17 9.83 8.85 -2.58
CA LEU A 17 9.70 8.81 -1.12
C LEU A 17 8.74 7.70 -0.67
N MET A 18 7.60 7.54 -1.34
CA MET A 18 6.65 6.47 -1.03
C MET A 18 7.24 5.07 -1.23
N ILE A 19 8.11 4.88 -2.23
CA ILE A 19 8.82 3.60 -2.43
C ILE A 19 9.79 3.32 -1.27
N PHE A 20 10.53 4.32 -0.80
CA PHE A 20 11.42 4.14 0.35
C PHE A 20 10.65 3.88 1.65
N LEU A 21 9.52 4.56 1.83
CA LEU A 21 8.60 4.30 2.94
C LEU A 21 8.03 2.89 2.89
N MET A 22 7.72 2.33 1.71
CA MET A 22 7.26 0.94 1.59
C MET A 22 8.28 -0.08 2.12
N ILE A 23 9.58 0.13 1.84
CA ILE A 23 10.65 -0.73 2.34
C ILE A 23 10.75 -0.61 3.87
N PHE A 24 10.77 0.63 4.38
CA PHE A 24 10.83 0.88 5.82
C PHE A 24 9.63 0.29 6.56
N MET A 25 8.42 0.45 6.02
CA MET A 25 7.18 -0.02 6.63
C MET A 25 7.08 -1.54 6.71
N TYR A 26 7.80 -2.30 5.87
CA TYR A 26 7.85 -3.75 6.00
C TYR A 26 8.35 -4.18 7.37
N GLY A 27 9.52 -3.66 7.76
CA GLY A 27 10.09 -4.00 9.06
C GLY A 27 9.30 -3.40 10.21
N VAL A 28 8.81 -2.16 10.08
CA VAL A 28 7.97 -1.54 11.14
C VAL A 28 6.74 -2.40 11.41
N VAL A 29 5.99 -2.79 10.37
CA VAL A 29 4.79 -3.62 10.53
C VAL A 29 5.14 -4.95 11.19
N TYR A 30 6.20 -5.61 10.71
CA TYR A 30 6.64 -6.89 11.27
C TYR A 30 6.92 -6.81 12.78
N TYR A 31 7.72 -5.82 13.20
CA TYR A 31 8.06 -5.67 14.62
C TYR A 31 6.89 -5.16 15.47
N THR A 32 6.01 -4.33 14.92
CA THR A 32 4.78 -3.95 15.64
C THR A 32 3.87 -5.16 15.85
N ASP A 33 3.76 -6.04 14.86
CA ASP A 33 2.91 -7.22 14.98
C ASP A 33 3.47 -8.21 16.00
N ILE A 34 4.79 -8.39 16.06
CA ILE A 34 5.44 -9.16 17.14
C ILE A 34 5.17 -8.51 18.50
N PHE A 35 5.46 -7.21 18.62
CA PHE A 35 5.39 -6.51 19.90
C PHE A 35 3.99 -6.51 20.51
N PHE A 36 2.94 -6.37 19.69
CA PHE A 36 1.57 -6.27 20.19
C PHE A 36 0.80 -7.60 20.22
N TYR A 37 1.11 -8.55 19.33
CA TYR A 37 0.29 -9.74 19.14
C TYR A 37 1.03 -11.07 19.32
N ARG A 38 2.37 -11.10 19.22
CA ARG A 38 3.16 -12.35 19.15
C ARG A 38 4.46 -12.25 19.94
N MET A 39 4.36 -11.78 21.19
CA MET A 39 5.51 -11.62 22.09
C MET A 39 6.11 -12.97 22.50
N ASP A 40 5.27 -14.00 22.57
CA ASP A 40 5.61 -15.40 22.78
C ASP A 40 6.42 -16.00 21.63
N GLU A 41 6.17 -15.61 20.37
CA GLU A 41 7.01 -16.03 19.24
C GLU A 41 8.41 -15.42 19.27
N PHE A 42 8.57 -14.25 19.90
CA PHE A 42 9.86 -13.55 19.97
C PHE A 42 10.80 -14.14 21.02
N VAL A 43 10.25 -14.59 22.16
CA VAL A 43 11.00 -15.14 23.29
C VAL A 43 10.59 -16.58 23.51
N GLN A 44 11.39 -17.52 23.03
CA GLN A 44 11.16 -18.95 23.24
C GLN A 44 12.13 -19.48 24.29
N ILE A 45 11.62 -20.26 25.25
CA ILE A 45 12.43 -20.98 26.22
C ILE A 45 12.62 -22.39 25.67
N ILE A 46 13.80 -22.66 25.12
CA ILE A 46 14.17 -23.99 24.62
C ILE A 46 15.28 -24.50 25.56
N ASP A 47 15.05 -25.64 26.20
CA ASP A 47 16.01 -26.29 27.12
C ASP A 47 16.51 -25.38 28.27
N GLY A 48 15.67 -24.47 28.76
CA GLY A 48 16.01 -23.54 29.84
C GLY A 48 16.85 -22.33 29.38
N GLU A 49 17.18 -22.23 28.10
CA GLU A 49 17.83 -21.08 27.50
C GLU A 49 16.80 -20.18 26.80
N VAL A 50 16.97 -18.86 26.95
CA VAL A 50 16.13 -17.88 26.28
C VAL A 50 16.67 -17.64 24.88
N VAL A 51 16.00 -18.22 23.88
CA VAL A 51 16.33 -18.05 22.46
C VAL A 51 15.44 -16.98 21.86
N THR A 52 16.04 -16.00 21.18
CA THR A 52 15.31 -14.90 20.53
C THR A 52 15.25 -15.10 19.02
N ASN A 53 14.04 -15.09 18.46
CA ASN A 53 13.84 -15.27 17.02
C ASN A 53 13.88 -13.91 16.29
N TRP A 54 15.07 -13.48 15.89
CA TRP A 54 15.26 -12.26 15.12
C TRP A 54 14.98 -12.49 13.64
N ASN A 55 13.93 -11.82 13.11
CA ASN A 55 13.72 -11.77 11.67
C ASN A 55 14.69 -10.80 11.02
N ILE A 56 15.83 -11.34 10.58
CA ILE A 56 16.91 -10.61 9.94
C ILE A 56 16.44 -9.77 8.73
N PRO A 57 15.59 -10.29 7.80
CA PRO A 57 15.02 -9.48 6.72
C PRO A 57 14.27 -8.23 7.18
N ALA A 58 13.44 -8.34 8.22
CA ALA A 58 12.68 -7.19 8.75
C ALA A 58 13.62 -6.13 9.36
N LEU A 59 14.67 -6.57 10.05
CA LEU A 59 15.70 -5.69 10.60
C LEU A 59 16.42 -4.91 9.48
N TYR A 60 16.88 -5.61 8.44
CA TYR A 60 17.53 -4.97 7.30
C TYR A 60 16.62 -3.98 6.59
N ALA A 61 15.33 -4.28 6.45
CA ALA A 61 14.37 -3.37 5.83
C ALA A 61 14.22 -2.05 6.61
N ILE A 62 14.23 -2.08 7.95
CA ILE A 62 14.24 -0.86 8.77
C ILE A 62 15.53 -0.07 8.55
N ILE A 63 16.68 -0.73 8.66
CA ILE A 63 17.98 -0.04 8.56
C ILE A 63 18.15 0.58 7.17
N ILE A 64 17.91 -0.20 6.11
CA ILE A 64 18.01 0.26 4.71
C ILE A 64 16.97 1.35 4.44
N GLY A 65 15.72 1.13 4.85
CA GLY A 65 14.65 2.12 4.68
C GLY A 65 14.97 3.45 5.37
N PHE A 66 15.48 3.41 6.59
CA PHE A 66 15.88 4.59 7.35
C PHE A 66 17.04 5.36 6.67
N VAL A 67 18.06 4.64 6.20
CA VAL A 67 19.18 5.24 5.46
C VAL A 67 18.69 5.88 4.16
N LEU A 68 17.85 5.19 3.39
CA LEU A 68 17.30 5.70 2.13
C LEU A 68 16.44 6.95 2.34
N ILE A 69 15.55 6.96 3.34
CA ILE A 69 14.71 8.11 3.66
C ILE A 69 15.58 9.30 4.11
N THR A 70 16.57 9.06 4.97
CA THR A 70 17.47 10.12 5.45
C THR A 70 18.26 10.74 4.30
N LEU A 71 18.87 9.90 3.46
CA LEU A 71 19.62 10.34 2.29
C LEU A 71 18.72 11.10 1.30
N PHE A 72 17.49 10.61 1.07
CA PHE A 72 16.50 11.29 0.25
C PHE A 72 16.17 12.68 0.78
N LEU A 73 15.91 12.82 2.08
CA LEU A 73 15.56 14.11 2.69
C LEU A 73 16.71 15.12 2.59
N ILE A 74 17.96 14.67 2.76
CA ILE A 74 19.15 15.53 2.58
C ILE A 74 19.25 16.02 1.12
N ILE A 75 19.12 15.11 0.15
CA ILE A 75 19.16 15.47 -1.28
C ILE A 75 17.99 16.40 -1.64
N TYR A 76 16.81 16.14 -1.10
CA TYR A 76 15.63 16.97 -1.35
C TYR A 76 15.81 18.38 -0.78
N ALA A 77 16.29 18.49 0.46
CA ALA A 77 16.55 19.77 1.11
C ALA A 77 17.61 20.60 0.37
N THR A 78 18.75 19.99 0.00
CA THR A 78 19.79 20.69 -0.77
C THR A 78 19.26 21.19 -2.11
N ARG A 79 18.38 20.44 -2.76
CA ARG A 79 17.77 20.83 -4.03
C ARG A 79 16.75 21.97 -3.89
N ILE A 80 15.96 21.99 -2.82
CA ILE A 80 15.09 23.13 -2.49
C ILE A 80 15.93 24.39 -2.25
N ILE A 81 16.96 24.29 -1.40
CA ILE A 81 17.81 25.45 -1.08
C ILE A 81 18.43 26.02 -2.36
N LYS A 82 18.97 25.14 -3.22
CA LYS A 82 19.51 25.55 -4.51
C LYS A 82 18.46 26.23 -5.39
N HIS A 83 17.26 25.65 -5.51
CA HIS A 83 16.19 26.23 -6.31
C HIS A 83 15.73 27.59 -5.79
N ASN A 84 15.59 27.74 -4.48
CA ASN A 84 15.17 28.99 -3.82
C ASN A 84 16.21 30.11 -3.97
N ASN A 85 17.49 29.75 -3.98
CA ASN A 85 18.59 30.69 -4.24
C ASN A 85 18.62 31.14 -5.71
N GLU A 86 18.36 30.22 -6.65
CA GLU A 86 18.31 30.53 -8.08
C GLU A 86 17.03 31.28 -8.50
N ASN A 87 15.92 31.08 -7.80
CA ASN A 87 14.61 31.65 -8.12
C ASN A 87 13.97 32.35 -6.89
N PRO A 88 14.51 33.50 -6.44
CA PRO A 88 14.06 34.15 -5.21
C PRO A 88 12.63 34.68 -5.26
N SER A 89 12.07 34.90 -6.47
CA SER A 89 10.69 35.34 -6.69
C SER A 89 9.66 34.21 -6.59
N GLN A 90 10.09 32.94 -6.63
CA GLN A 90 9.22 31.76 -6.67
C GLN A 90 9.76 30.69 -5.70
N LYS A 91 9.81 31.04 -4.41
CA LYS A 91 10.32 30.14 -3.36
C LYS A 91 9.39 28.95 -3.15
N ILE A 92 10.00 27.80 -2.90
CA ILE A 92 9.33 26.56 -2.53
C ILE A 92 9.52 26.35 -1.03
N ASP A 93 8.42 26.10 -0.33
CA ASP A 93 8.44 25.76 1.09
C ASP A 93 9.07 24.38 1.33
N ALA A 94 9.68 24.22 2.50
CA ALA A 94 10.27 22.94 2.93
C ALA A 94 9.21 21.80 2.99
N LEU A 95 7.94 22.14 3.24
CA LEU A 95 6.81 21.22 3.30
C LEU A 95 6.09 21.03 1.95
N SER A 96 6.73 21.42 0.85
CA SER A 96 6.20 21.29 -0.51
C SER A 96 5.85 19.86 -0.94
N LEU A 97 6.44 18.84 -0.30
CA LEU A 97 6.06 17.43 -0.50
C LEU A 97 4.59 17.19 -0.10
N ILE A 98 4.06 17.95 0.86
CA ILE A 98 2.69 17.78 1.39
C ILE A 98 1.69 18.64 0.61
N LYS A 99 2.08 19.84 0.17
CA LYS A 99 1.20 20.82 -0.49
C LYS A 99 1.47 20.98 -1.99
N GLN A 100 1.25 19.94 -2.78
CA GLN A 100 1.63 19.97 -4.20
C GLN A 100 0.74 20.83 -5.11
N ALA A 101 -0.53 21.05 -4.74
CA ALA A 101 -1.53 21.60 -5.66
C ALA A 101 -1.38 23.11 -5.91
N GLU A 102 -0.91 23.87 -4.91
CA GLU A 102 -0.98 25.34 -4.91
C GLU A 102 0.11 26.00 -5.78
N PHE A 103 1.27 25.37 -5.95
CA PHE A 103 2.45 25.95 -6.63
C PHE A 103 2.33 26.17 -8.14
N LEU A 104 1.18 25.84 -8.71
CA LEU A 104 0.94 25.68 -10.12
C LEU A 104 -0.29 26.48 -10.59
N GLU A 105 -1.03 27.11 -9.69
CA GLU A 105 -2.31 27.77 -10.01
C GLU A 105 -2.19 29.22 -10.50
N ASP A 106 -0.97 29.75 -10.64
CA ASP A 106 -0.74 31.14 -11.07
C ASP A 106 -1.16 31.44 -12.52
N ASP A 107 -1.48 30.41 -13.31
CA ASP A 107 -1.91 30.50 -14.72
C ASP A 107 -3.24 29.76 -14.92
N GLU A 108 -4.25 30.44 -15.46
CA GLU A 108 -5.58 29.89 -15.79
C GLU A 108 -5.49 28.61 -16.64
N MET A 109 -4.52 28.54 -17.54
CA MET A 109 -4.35 27.40 -18.42
C MET A 109 -3.80 26.18 -17.66
N LEU A 110 -2.97 26.42 -16.64
CA LEU A 110 -2.40 25.38 -15.80
C LEU A 110 -3.42 24.87 -14.78
N GLN A 111 -4.29 25.76 -14.27
CA GLN A 111 -5.45 25.40 -13.45
C GLN A 111 -6.37 24.40 -14.16
N LYS A 112 -6.62 24.58 -15.47
CA LYS A 112 -7.41 23.61 -16.26
C LYS A 112 -6.73 22.25 -16.41
N VAL A 113 -5.39 22.22 -16.40
CA VAL A 113 -4.62 20.97 -16.49
C VAL A 113 -4.66 20.23 -15.15
N THR A 114 -4.45 20.94 -14.04
CA THR A 114 -4.53 20.36 -12.70
C THR A 114 -5.95 19.87 -12.41
N GLU A 115 -7.00 20.62 -12.76
CA GLU A 115 -8.39 20.18 -12.61
C GLU A 115 -8.65 18.84 -13.34
N ARG A 116 -8.12 18.69 -14.56
CA ARG A 116 -8.26 17.44 -15.32
C ARG A 116 -7.45 16.29 -14.71
N ALA A 117 -6.25 16.56 -14.22
CA ALA A 117 -5.44 15.57 -13.52
C ALA A 117 -6.15 15.10 -12.25
N THR A 118 -6.69 16.03 -11.46
CA THR A 118 -7.49 15.77 -10.26
C THR A 118 -8.71 14.93 -10.56
N LYS A 119 -9.43 15.19 -11.67
CA LYS A 119 -10.54 14.32 -12.10
C LYS A 119 -10.10 12.86 -12.33
N LYS A 120 -8.92 12.63 -12.92
CA LYS A 120 -8.39 11.26 -13.11
C LYS A 120 -8.00 10.60 -11.80
N VAL A 121 -7.39 11.37 -10.90
CA VAL A 121 -7.03 10.90 -9.56
C VAL A 121 -8.29 10.55 -8.78
N TYR A 122 -9.34 11.37 -8.86
CA TYR A 122 -10.63 11.07 -8.23
C TYR A 122 -11.18 9.73 -8.73
N ILE A 123 -11.20 9.49 -10.06
CA ILE A 123 -11.60 8.21 -10.64
C ILE A 123 -10.74 7.05 -10.11
N LEU A 124 -9.43 7.24 -9.96
CA LEU A 124 -8.53 6.25 -9.37
C LEU A 124 -8.97 5.91 -7.94
N TYR A 125 -9.17 6.90 -7.06
CA TYR A 125 -9.57 6.64 -5.67
C TYR A 125 -10.98 6.04 -5.56
N THR A 126 -11.95 6.48 -6.37
CA THR A 126 -13.30 5.92 -6.40
C THR A 126 -13.29 4.42 -6.75
N GLN A 127 -12.32 3.94 -7.53
CA GLN A 127 -12.18 2.52 -7.85
C GLN A 127 -11.26 1.79 -6.87
N ALA A 128 -10.16 2.41 -6.45
CA ALA A 128 -9.14 1.78 -5.62
C ALA A 128 -9.60 1.57 -4.18
N VAL A 129 -10.39 2.49 -3.61
CA VAL A 129 -10.87 2.38 -2.22
C VAL A 129 -11.84 1.21 -2.05
N PRO A 130 -12.90 1.03 -2.87
CA PRO A 130 -13.72 -0.17 -2.80
C PRO A 130 -12.95 -1.46 -3.02
N LEU A 131 -11.95 -1.45 -3.93
CA LEU A 131 -11.09 -2.61 -4.14
C LEU A 131 -10.25 -2.93 -2.90
N LEU A 132 -9.71 -1.92 -2.22
CA LEU A 132 -8.98 -2.09 -0.96
C LEU A 132 -9.89 -2.65 0.14
N ILE A 133 -11.12 -2.14 0.28
CA ILE A 133 -12.11 -2.65 1.24
C ILE A 133 -12.43 -4.12 0.93
N MET A 134 -12.63 -4.45 -0.34
CA MET A 134 -12.89 -5.82 -0.78
C MET A 134 -11.71 -6.75 -0.46
N LEU A 135 -10.49 -6.26 -0.67
CA LEU A 135 -9.26 -6.97 -0.36
C LEU A 135 -9.10 -7.22 1.14
N MET A 136 -9.61 -6.32 2.00
CA MET A 136 -9.60 -6.48 3.47
C MET A 136 -10.47 -7.64 3.96
N MET A 137 -11.40 -8.16 3.14
CA MET A 137 -12.15 -9.37 3.48
C MET A 137 -11.27 -10.64 3.46
N PHE A 138 -10.06 -10.56 2.90
CA PHE A 138 -9.10 -11.65 2.91
C PHE A 138 -8.13 -11.49 4.11
N PRO A 139 -7.78 -12.58 4.82
CA PRO A 139 -6.81 -12.52 5.92
C PRO A 139 -5.37 -12.41 5.37
N LEU A 140 -5.06 -11.27 4.75
CA LEU A 140 -3.72 -10.94 4.27
C LEU A 140 -2.95 -10.25 5.38
N ASN A 141 -1.61 -10.33 5.31
CA ASN A 141 -0.75 -9.61 6.24
C ASN A 141 -1.03 -8.10 6.15
N ARG A 142 -1.06 -7.41 7.30
CA ARG A 142 -1.27 -5.96 7.40
C ARG A 142 -0.38 -5.15 6.46
N TYR A 143 0.85 -5.60 6.23
CA TYR A 143 1.80 -5.00 5.30
C TYR A 143 1.26 -4.90 3.87
N PHE A 144 0.45 -5.87 3.43
CA PHE A 144 -0.12 -5.88 2.08
C PHE A 144 -1.07 -4.69 1.85
N PHE A 145 -1.92 -4.39 2.83
CA PHE A 145 -2.85 -3.26 2.77
C PHE A 145 -2.12 -1.91 2.77
N ILE A 146 -1.08 -1.79 3.61
CA ILE A 146 -0.23 -0.59 3.66
C ILE A 146 0.49 -0.39 2.32
N THR A 147 1.05 -1.47 1.76
CA THR A 147 1.68 -1.46 0.45
C THR A 147 0.72 -1.05 -0.66
N PHE A 148 -0.50 -1.60 -0.66
CA PHE A 148 -1.53 -1.21 -1.61
C PHE A 148 -1.89 0.29 -1.50
N GLY A 149 -1.99 0.80 -0.28
CA GLY A 149 -2.16 2.24 -0.02
C GLY A 149 -1.05 3.09 -0.64
N PHE A 150 0.21 2.72 -0.44
CA PHE A 150 1.35 3.41 -1.07
C PHE A 150 1.31 3.33 -2.60
N LEU A 151 0.94 2.19 -3.19
CA LEU A 151 0.81 2.05 -4.64
C LEU A 151 -0.25 3.00 -5.21
N ILE A 152 -1.38 3.21 -4.52
CA ILE A 152 -2.38 4.21 -4.92
C ILE A 152 -1.78 5.62 -4.90
N ILE A 153 -1.04 5.97 -3.84
CA ILE A 153 -0.40 7.29 -3.72
C ILE A 153 0.66 7.50 -4.80
N ILE A 154 1.45 6.47 -5.13
CA ILE A 154 2.42 6.50 -6.23
C ILE A 154 1.68 6.72 -7.55
N ALA A 155 0.62 5.96 -7.82
CA ALA A 155 -0.19 6.10 -9.03
C ALA A 155 -0.81 7.50 -9.16
N HIS A 156 -1.31 8.07 -8.06
CA HIS A 156 -1.77 9.47 -7.99
C HIS A 156 -0.66 10.43 -8.46
N ASN A 157 0.51 10.38 -7.82
CA ASN A 157 1.64 11.26 -8.16
C ASN A 157 2.09 11.10 -9.62
N LEU A 158 2.10 9.87 -10.16
CA LEU A 158 2.46 9.61 -11.55
C LEU A 158 1.42 10.13 -12.55
N ILE A 159 0.12 10.04 -12.23
CA ILE A 159 -0.94 10.61 -13.06
C ILE A 159 -0.76 12.12 -13.14
N PHE A 160 -0.52 12.77 -12.00
CA PHE A 160 -0.32 14.21 -11.91
C PHE A 160 0.91 14.64 -12.71
N TYR A 161 2.06 14.01 -12.47
CA TYR A 161 3.30 14.25 -13.21
C TYR A 161 3.11 14.12 -14.72
N ARG A 162 2.45 13.04 -15.18
CA ARG A 162 2.28 12.76 -16.60
C ARG A 162 1.44 13.83 -17.30
N ASP A 163 0.41 14.34 -16.64
CA ASP A 163 -0.46 15.36 -17.23
C ASP A 163 0.23 16.73 -17.29
N VAL A 164 0.95 17.13 -16.23
CA VAL A 164 1.77 18.35 -16.22
C VAL A 164 2.91 18.25 -17.25
N TYR A 165 3.57 17.10 -17.34
CA TYR A 165 4.64 16.86 -18.32
C TYR A 165 4.13 17.01 -19.77
N LYS A 166 2.97 16.44 -20.09
CA LYS A 166 2.35 16.56 -21.42
C LYS A 166 2.00 17.99 -21.78
N TYR A 167 1.57 18.77 -20.78
CA TYR A 167 1.30 20.19 -20.90
C TYR A 167 2.56 20.98 -21.25
N ILE A 168 3.62 20.81 -20.45
CA ILE A 168 4.87 21.56 -20.66
C ILE A 168 5.55 21.19 -21.98
N LYS A 169 5.41 19.95 -22.45
CA LYS A 169 5.93 19.51 -23.76
C LYS A 169 5.13 20.07 -24.95
N GLY A 170 4.03 20.79 -24.73
CA GLY A 170 3.18 21.34 -25.80
C GLY A 170 2.37 20.29 -26.57
N THR A 171 2.41 19.02 -26.14
CA THR A 171 1.64 17.92 -26.75
C THR A 171 0.19 17.85 -26.26
N TYR A 172 -0.22 18.84 -25.47
CA TYR A 172 -1.50 18.83 -24.78
C TYR A 172 -2.63 19.28 -25.71
N LYS A 173 -3.50 18.33 -26.06
CA LYS A 173 -4.70 18.61 -26.85
C LYS A 173 -5.82 19.06 -25.92
N PHE A 174 -6.10 20.36 -25.89
CA PHE A 174 -7.36 20.86 -25.39
C PHE A 174 -8.45 20.38 -26.34
N SER A 175 -9.26 19.44 -25.86
CA SER A 175 -10.42 19.00 -26.61
C SER A 175 -11.43 20.14 -26.59
N HIS A 176 -11.45 20.99 -27.62
CA HIS A 176 -12.53 21.97 -27.82
C HIS A 176 -13.86 21.21 -27.84
N GLN A 177 -14.68 21.41 -26.82
CA GLN A 177 -15.99 20.77 -26.63
C GLN A 177 -17.09 21.29 -27.58
N ASN A 178 -16.74 21.82 -28.76
CA ASN A 178 -17.71 22.34 -29.72
C ASN A 178 -17.91 21.50 -30.99
N LYS A 179 -17.46 20.25 -30.98
CA LYS A 179 -17.92 19.26 -31.98
C LYS A 179 -18.58 18.13 -31.22
N LYS A 180 -19.86 17.87 -31.53
CA LYS A 180 -20.59 16.64 -31.15
C LYS A 180 -19.59 15.51 -31.26
N ALA A 181 -19.15 14.99 -30.11
CA ALA A 181 -18.07 14.02 -30.07
C ALA A 181 -18.47 12.88 -31.01
N PRO A 182 -17.66 12.50 -32.02
CA PRO A 182 -17.90 11.22 -32.66
C PRO A 182 -17.83 10.23 -31.51
N GLN A 183 -18.94 9.53 -31.30
CA GLN A 183 -19.12 8.51 -30.29
C GLN A 183 -18.12 7.41 -30.64
N LYS A 184 -16.84 7.62 -30.30
CA LYS A 184 -15.82 6.59 -30.40
C LYS A 184 -16.33 5.53 -29.46
N ARG A 185 -16.89 4.47 -30.05
CA ARG A 185 -17.14 3.18 -29.41
C ARG A 185 -15.81 2.82 -28.76
N VAL A 186 -15.63 3.22 -27.51
CA VAL A 186 -14.64 2.62 -26.64
C VAL A 186 -15.07 1.18 -26.64
N THR A 187 -14.38 0.36 -27.43
CA THR A 187 -14.64 -1.07 -27.50
C THR A 187 -14.56 -1.54 -26.07
N LYS A 188 -15.71 -1.82 -25.44
CA LYS A 188 -15.81 -2.15 -24.01
C LYS A 188 -15.09 -3.47 -23.67
N LYS A 189 -14.62 -4.20 -24.69
CA LYS A 189 -13.98 -5.51 -24.59
C LYS A 189 -12.79 -5.58 -23.62
N PRO A 190 -11.76 -4.72 -23.64
CA PRO A 190 -10.64 -4.85 -22.71
C PRO A 190 -11.04 -4.48 -21.27
N VAL A 191 -11.99 -3.57 -21.08
CA VAL A 191 -12.53 -3.23 -19.75
C VAL A 191 -13.35 -4.39 -19.19
N ILE A 192 -14.24 -4.98 -19.98
CA ILE A 192 -15.04 -6.15 -19.56
C ILE A 192 -14.13 -7.34 -19.25
N ILE A 193 -13.12 -7.61 -20.08
CA ILE A 193 -12.17 -8.72 -19.86
C ILE A 193 -11.38 -8.51 -18.55
N THR A 194 -10.89 -7.28 -18.29
CA THR A 194 -10.19 -7.00 -17.03
C THR A 194 -11.11 -7.10 -15.82
N THR A 195 -12.36 -6.63 -15.90
CA THR A 195 -13.33 -6.79 -14.81
C THR A 195 -13.66 -8.27 -14.55
N VAL A 196 -13.87 -9.07 -15.58
CA VAL A 196 -14.14 -10.51 -15.45
C VAL A 196 -12.95 -11.26 -14.88
N ALA A 197 -11.72 -10.94 -15.31
CA ALA A 197 -10.51 -11.54 -14.77
C ALA A 197 -10.33 -11.24 -13.29
N VAL A 198 -10.57 -9.98 -12.87
CA VAL A 198 -10.52 -9.60 -11.45
C VAL A 198 -11.57 -10.37 -10.63
N LEU A 199 -12.80 -10.48 -11.13
CA LEU A 199 -13.85 -11.25 -10.46
C LEU A 199 -13.51 -12.74 -10.34
N LEU A 200 -12.89 -13.35 -11.37
CA LEU A 200 -12.45 -14.74 -11.33
C LEU A 200 -11.31 -14.96 -10.31
N ILE A 201 -10.34 -14.05 -10.26
CA ILE A 201 -9.26 -14.11 -9.27
C ILE A 201 -9.85 -14.02 -7.86
N ILE A 202 -10.74 -13.07 -7.61
CA ILE A 202 -11.43 -12.92 -6.33
C ILE A 202 -12.20 -14.20 -5.97
N SER A 203 -12.98 -14.74 -6.91
CA SER A 203 -13.73 -15.98 -6.67
C SER A 203 -12.80 -17.13 -6.31
N SER A 204 -11.66 -17.26 -7.00
CA SER A 204 -10.68 -18.31 -6.73
C SER A 204 -10.05 -18.19 -5.34
N LEU A 205 -9.74 -16.95 -4.90
CA LEU A 205 -9.21 -16.68 -3.56
C LEU A 205 -10.24 -17.00 -2.47
N VAL A 206 -11.52 -16.71 -2.69
CA VAL A 206 -12.59 -17.04 -1.74
C VAL A 206 -12.74 -18.56 -1.63
N THR A 207 -12.80 -19.28 -2.75
CA THR A 207 -12.93 -20.74 -2.72
C THR A 207 -11.72 -21.42 -2.08
N PHE A 208 -10.51 -20.91 -2.33
CA PHE A 208 -9.30 -21.42 -1.69
C PHE A 208 -9.33 -21.22 -0.17
N ARG A 209 -9.87 -20.10 0.31
CA ARG A 209 -10.04 -19.85 1.75
C ARG A 209 -11.09 -20.75 2.39
N LEU A 210 -12.24 -20.94 1.74
CA LEU A 210 -13.25 -21.89 2.22
C LEU A 210 -12.67 -23.29 2.37
N PHE A 211 -11.81 -23.70 1.42
CA PHE A 211 -11.12 -24.97 1.49
C PHE A 211 -10.14 -25.04 2.67
N GLN A 212 -9.33 -24.00 2.92
CA GLN A 212 -8.43 -23.97 4.08
C GLN A 212 -9.18 -24.01 5.41
N ILE A 213 -10.30 -23.30 5.54
CA ILE A 213 -11.14 -23.33 6.74
C ILE A 213 -11.68 -24.75 6.96
N HIS A 214 -12.15 -25.40 5.89
CA HIS A 214 -12.68 -26.75 5.96
C HIS A 214 -11.60 -27.76 6.42
N GLN A 215 -10.41 -27.73 5.82
CA GLN A 215 -9.30 -28.59 6.23
C GLN A 215 -8.90 -28.36 7.69
N ASN A 216 -8.79 -27.10 8.12
CA ASN A 216 -8.42 -26.79 9.50
C ASN A 216 -9.51 -27.23 10.50
N GLN A 217 -10.79 -27.19 10.10
CA GLN A 217 -11.88 -27.74 10.92
C GLN A 217 -11.78 -29.26 11.06
N GLU A 218 -11.48 -29.98 9.97
CA GLU A 218 -11.28 -31.44 10.02
C GLU A 218 -10.09 -31.82 10.90
N GLU A 219 -8.94 -31.14 10.74
CA GLU A 219 -7.76 -31.38 11.57
C GLU A 219 -8.02 -31.08 13.05
N ASN A 220 -8.73 -29.99 13.35
CA ASN A 220 -9.09 -29.65 14.72
C ASN A 220 -10.09 -30.61 15.34
N LEU A 221 -11.07 -31.12 14.57
CA LEU A 221 -12.00 -32.15 15.02
C LEU A 221 -11.26 -33.46 15.33
N ALA A 222 -10.32 -33.87 14.48
CA ALA A 222 -9.51 -35.06 14.71
C ALA A 222 -8.66 -34.92 15.99
N LYS A 223 -8.05 -33.75 16.23
CA LYS A 223 -7.31 -33.47 17.48
C LYS A 223 -8.24 -33.47 18.70
N PHE A 224 -9.42 -32.89 18.57
CA PHE A 224 -10.42 -32.86 19.63
C PHE A 224 -10.87 -34.27 20.03
N GLU A 225 -11.16 -35.13 19.07
CA GLU A 225 -11.51 -36.54 19.31
C GLU A 225 -10.35 -37.32 19.94
N ALA A 226 -9.11 -37.13 19.47
CA ALA A 226 -7.94 -37.77 20.04
C ALA A 226 -7.76 -37.42 21.53
N CYS A 227 -7.94 -36.15 21.89
CA CYS A 227 -7.77 -35.70 23.27
C CYS A 227 -8.86 -36.19 24.21
N LEU A 228 -10.11 -36.27 23.73
CA LEU A 228 -11.19 -36.89 24.50
C LEU A 228 -10.94 -38.38 24.73
N ASN A 229 -10.40 -39.10 23.73
CA ASN A 229 -10.06 -40.51 23.86
C ASN A 229 -8.91 -40.77 24.86
N GLU A 230 -8.01 -39.79 25.03
CA GLU A 230 -6.91 -39.84 26.00
C GLU A 230 -7.32 -39.42 27.43
N GLY A 231 -8.59 -39.03 27.63
CA GLY A 231 -9.14 -38.58 28.90
C GLY A 231 -8.70 -37.16 29.29
N ALA A 232 -8.19 -36.37 28.35
CA ALA A 232 -7.81 -34.98 28.54
C ALA A 232 -8.99 -34.03 28.24
N THR A 233 -8.96 -32.82 28.77
CA THR A 233 -9.90 -31.77 28.41
C THR A 233 -9.39 -31.00 27.19
N ALA A 234 -10.24 -30.79 26.19
CA ALA A 234 -9.90 -30.04 25.00
C ALA A 234 -10.35 -28.59 25.14
N ILE A 235 -9.42 -27.65 24.98
CA ILE A 235 -9.66 -26.21 25.08
C ILE A 235 -9.64 -25.62 23.66
N TYR A 236 -10.72 -24.92 23.31
CA TYR A 236 -10.86 -24.25 22.03
C TYR A 236 -10.40 -22.80 22.16
N GLN A 237 -9.28 -22.45 21.53
CA GLN A 237 -8.80 -21.07 21.49
C GLN A 237 -9.12 -20.41 20.14
N THR A 238 -9.92 -19.35 20.20
CA THR A 238 -10.17 -18.43 19.08
C THR A 238 -9.53 -17.09 19.40
N GLU A 239 -8.37 -16.83 18.80
CA GLU A 239 -7.61 -15.59 19.04
C GLU A 239 -8.20 -14.36 18.33
N SER A 240 -9.01 -14.53 17.27
CA SER A 240 -9.70 -13.43 16.59
C SER A 240 -10.84 -13.92 15.69
N LEU A 241 -11.66 -12.98 15.22
CA LEU A 241 -12.80 -13.23 14.32
C LEU A 241 -12.37 -13.72 12.91
N PHE A 242 -11.09 -13.62 12.58
CA PHE A 242 -10.53 -13.96 11.26
C PHE A 242 -9.33 -14.93 11.32
N SER A 243 -8.91 -15.37 12.51
CA SER A 243 -7.85 -16.37 12.66
C SER A 243 -8.43 -17.78 12.65
N LEU A 244 -7.63 -18.72 12.18
CA LEU A 244 -7.94 -20.14 12.26
C LEU A 244 -7.90 -20.54 13.73
N SER A 245 -8.95 -21.20 14.21
CA SER A 245 -9.01 -21.71 15.57
C SER A 245 -7.99 -22.83 15.77
N THR A 246 -7.54 -22.99 17.00
CA THR A 246 -6.65 -24.07 17.41
C THR A 246 -7.25 -24.81 18.60
N VAL A 247 -7.00 -26.11 18.66
CA VAL A 247 -7.42 -26.98 19.77
C VAL A 247 -6.16 -27.41 20.52
N THR A 248 -6.13 -27.13 21.82
CA THR A 248 -5.10 -27.60 22.75
C THR A 248 -5.71 -28.56 23.76
N CYS A 249 -4.88 -29.45 24.31
CA CYS A 249 -5.34 -30.51 25.19
C CYS A 249 -4.59 -30.43 26.51
N GLU A 250 -5.36 -30.37 27.59
CA GLU A 250 -4.84 -30.24 28.95
C GLU A 250 -5.25 -31.49 29.74
N LYS A 251 -4.27 -32.15 30.36
CA LYS A 251 -4.51 -33.34 31.17
C LYS A 251 -4.40 -32.93 32.64
N GLU A 252 -5.46 -33.10 33.41
CA GLU A 252 -5.41 -32.88 34.85
C GLU A 252 -4.59 -34.00 35.49
N ASP A 253 -3.33 -33.72 35.85
CA ASP A 253 -2.51 -34.59 36.69
C ASP A 253 -3.01 -34.46 38.14
N TYR A 254 -3.87 -35.41 38.56
CA TYR A 254 -4.31 -35.60 39.95
C TYR A 254 -3.45 -36.63 40.69
#